data_AF-A0A5A7VW40-F1
#
_entry.id   AF-A0A5A7VW40-F1
#
_cell.length_a   1.000
_cell.length_b   1.000
_cell.length_c   1.000
_cell.angle_alpha   90.00
_cell.angle_beta   90.00
_cell.angle_gamma   90.00
#
_symmetry.space_group_name_H-M   'P 1'
#
loop_
_entity.id
_entity.type
_entity.pdbx_description
1 polymer ?
#
loop_
_entity_poly.entity_id
_entity_poly.type
_entity_poly.pdbx_seq_one_letter_code
_entity_poly.pdbx_strand_id
1 'polypeptide(L)'
;MQVGSGTDRYRTAAFGALAYVKSHLFFGASNGLKFYKDAAHLGMFSPTLAMGWLDVGLASHVQLQVGVWLESRREGRAAQAAGHPYAKGTRRMKKALMEIFAKEALRFHCGNCGAQSALAFVRLRDYWKVFPLDWVQVKNGDHGFVVIGRDAHTDPSNMATWNDDAIVCDPWRDVVLAVKAYAAAYAKTLELIYRQESASDVPKD
;
A
#
# COMPACT_ATOMS: atom_id res chain seq x y z
N MET A 1 6.00 -26.06 -22.99
CA MET A 1 5.19 -25.09 -22.22
C MET A 1 6.18 -24.25 -21.41
N GLN A 2 6.54 -23.06 -21.91
CA GLN A 2 7.49 -22.19 -21.20
C GLN A 2 6.83 -21.69 -19.92
N VAL A 3 7.40 -22.04 -18.78
CA VAL A 3 7.07 -21.44 -17.50
C VAL A 3 7.61 -20.03 -17.55
N GLY A 4 6.73 -19.01 -17.65
CA GLY A 4 7.14 -17.61 -17.58
C GLY A 4 7.97 -17.38 -16.31
N SER A 5 9.00 -16.54 -16.40
CA SER A 5 9.87 -16.24 -15.26
C SER A 5 9.05 -15.70 -14.07
N GLY A 6 9.52 -15.92 -12.83
CA GLY A 6 8.86 -15.41 -11.63
C GLY A 6 8.60 -13.89 -11.69
N THR A 7 9.47 -13.16 -12.39
CA THR A 7 9.38 -11.72 -12.68
C THR A 7 8.07 -11.34 -13.39
N ASP A 8 7.63 -12.11 -14.39
CA ASP A 8 6.43 -11.81 -15.19
C ASP A 8 5.15 -11.96 -14.36
N ARG A 9 5.11 -12.97 -13.48
CA ARG A 9 4.00 -13.16 -12.53
C ARG A 9 3.91 -11.98 -11.56
N TYR A 10 5.02 -11.57 -10.96
CA TYR A 10 5.03 -10.47 -10.00
C TYR A 10 4.67 -9.14 -10.66
N ARG A 11 5.17 -8.90 -11.87
CA ARG A 11 4.85 -7.70 -12.63
C ARG A 11 3.37 -7.62 -13.00
N THR A 12 2.78 -8.72 -13.46
CA THR A 12 1.35 -8.78 -13.82
C THR A 12 0.47 -8.52 -12.60
N ALA A 13 0.80 -9.14 -11.45
CA ALA A 13 0.06 -8.91 -10.22
C ALA A 13 0.20 -7.46 -9.71
N ALA A 14 1.40 -6.87 -9.81
CA ALA A 14 1.65 -5.49 -9.45
C ALA A 14 0.79 -4.52 -10.27
N PHE A 15 0.72 -4.70 -11.60
CA PHE A 15 -0.13 -3.88 -12.46
C PHE A 15 -1.62 -4.05 -12.12
N GLY A 16 -2.06 -5.27 -11.82
CA GLY A 16 -3.43 -5.52 -11.35
C GLY A 16 -3.73 -4.77 -10.06
N ALA A 17 -2.82 -4.81 -9.09
CA ALA A 17 -2.96 -4.11 -7.81
C ALA A 17 -2.95 -2.59 -7.97
N LEU A 18 -2.05 -2.06 -8.79
CA LEU A 18 -2.01 -0.64 -9.14
C LEU A 18 -3.34 -0.18 -9.73
N ALA A 19 -3.82 -0.87 -10.76
CA ALA A 19 -5.07 -0.55 -11.43
C ALA A 19 -6.26 -0.59 -10.46
N TYR A 20 -6.31 -1.61 -9.60
CA TYR A 20 -7.33 -1.72 -8.56
C TYR A 20 -7.30 -0.54 -7.60
N VAL A 21 -6.12 -0.13 -7.10
CA VAL A 21 -6.01 1.03 -6.21
C VAL A 21 -6.49 2.29 -6.91
N LYS A 22 -6.06 2.53 -8.15
CA LYS A 22 -6.43 3.73 -8.93
C LYS A 22 -7.91 3.80 -9.27
N SER A 23 -8.58 2.66 -9.46
CA SER A 23 -10.01 2.64 -9.76
C SER A 23 -10.90 2.79 -8.51
N HIS A 24 -10.36 2.65 -7.30
CA HIS A 24 -11.13 2.70 -6.06
C HIS A 24 -10.81 3.90 -5.16
N LEU A 25 -9.64 4.54 -5.33
CA LEU A 25 -9.20 5.68 -4.54
C LEU A 25 -9.20 6.97 -5.38
N PHE A 26 -10.35 7.63 -5.43
CA PHE A 26 -10.56 8.85 -6.19
C PHE A 26 -9.85 10.07 -5.59
N PHE A 27 -9.61 10.06 -4.27
CA PHE A 27 -9.03 11.18 -3.54
C PHE A 27 -7.66 10.81 -2.94
N GLY A 28 -6.58 11.07 -3.65
CA GLY A 28 -5.21 10.90 -3.15
C GLY A 28 -4.34 12.06 -3.62
N ALA A 29 -3.35 12.47 -2.82
CA ALA A 29 -2.46 13.58 -3.22
C ALA A 29 -1.57 13.26 -4.45
N SER A 30 -1.64 12.02 -4.95
CA SER A 30 -1.06 11.57 -6.22
C SER A 30 -1.95 11.75 -7.45
N ASN A 31 -3.25 11.97 -7.30
CA ASN A 31 -4.14 12.12 -8.44
C ASN A 31 -3.91 13.52 -9.02
N GLY A 32 -3.26 13.60 -10.18
CA GLY A 32 -3.02 14.87 -10.85
C GLY A 32 -4.31 15.51 -11.35
N LEU A 33 -4.27 16.81 -11.67
CA LEU A 33 -5.41 17.58 -12.20
C LEU A 33 -6.11 16.89 -13.40
N LYS A 34 -5.36 16.11 -14.19
CA LYS A 34 -5.85 15.34 -15.34
C LYS A 34 -6.85 14.24 -14.93
N PHE A 35 -6.58 13.50 -13.85
CA PHE A 35 -7.49 12.47 -13.35
C PHE A 35 -8.86 13.06 -12.99
N TYR A 36 -8.85 14.21 -12.30
CA TYR A 36 -10.08 14.90 -11.91
C TYR A 36 -10.86 15.45 -13.12
N LYS A 37 -10.15 15.94 -14.15
CA LYS A 37 -10.78 16.35 -15.41
C LYS A 37 -11.46 15.17 -16.11
N ASP A 38 -10.78 14.02 -16.20
CA ASP A 38 -11.30 12.82 -16.86
C ASP A 38 -12.53 12.24 -16.11
N ALA A 39 -12.52 12.25 -14.77
CA ALA A 39 -13.68 11.83 -13.96
C ALA A 39 -14.90 12.77 -14.09
N ALA A 40 -14.67 14.09 -14.22
CA ALA A 40 -15.73 15.07 -14.48
C ALA A 40 -16.34 14.88 -15.89
N HIS A 41 -15.53 14.55 -16.89
CA HIS A 41 -16.00 14.27 -18.26
C HIS A 41 -16.82 12.98 -18.38
N LEU A 42 -16.58 11.99 -17.50
CA LEU A 42 -17.39 10.77 -17.42
C LEU A 42 -18.75 10.98 -16.74
N GLY A 43 -19.13 12.22 -16.44
CA GLY A 43 -20.42 12.54 -15.81
C GLY A 43 -20.55 12.01 -14.39
N MET A 44 -19.45 11.56 -13.78
CA MET A 44 -19.47 11.11 -12.39
C MET A 44 -19.75 12.29 -11.46
N PHE A 45 -19.50 13.54 -11.89
CA PHE A 45 -19.68 14.77 -11.10
C PHE A 45 -19.87 16.07 -11.93
N SER A 46 -20.39 17.16 -11.31
CA SER A 46 -20.70 18.46 -11.95
C SER A 46 -19.56 19.52 -11.87
N PRO A 47 -19.32 20.36 -12.90
CA PRO A 47 -18.16 21.26 -12.99
C PRO A 47 -18.20 22.52 -12.11
N THR A 48 -19.35 22.88 -11.53
CA THR A 48 -19.51 24.11 -10.72
C THR A 48 -19.00 24.01 -9.28
N LEU A 49 -18.46 22.85 -8.88
CA LEU A 49 -18.05 22.54 -7.51
C LEU A 49 -16.53 22.57 -7.28
N ALA A 50 -15.74 23.27 -8.10
CA ALA A 50 -14.26 23.32 -8.03
C ALA A 50 -13.65 23.49 -6.62
N MET A 51 -14.32 24.24 -5.72
CA MET A 51 -13.92 24.42 -4.30
C MET A 51 -14.42 23.30 -3.38
N GLY A 52 -15.59 22.71 -3.66
CA GLY A 52 -16.12 21.58 -2.89
C GLY A 52 -15.27 20.31 -2.98
N TRP A 53 -14.44 20.15 -4.03
CA TRP A 53 -13.54 18.99 -4.19
C TRP A 53 -12.38 18.96 -3.21
N LEU A 54 -11.77 20.11 -2.95
CA LEU A 54 -10.71 20.22 -1.95
C LEU A 54 -11.30 19.94 -0.56
N ASP A 55 -12.50 20.48 -0.29
CA ASP A 55 -13.19 20.26 0.98
C ASP A 55 -13.62 18.81 1.17
N VAL A 56 -14.18 18.15 0.15
CA VAL A 56 -14.57 16.74 0.19
C VAL A 56 -13.35 15.82 0.26
N GLY A 57 -12.29 16.11 -0.49
CA GLY A 57 -11.04 15.34 -0.45
C GLY A 57 -10.33 15.46 0.89
N LEU A 58 -10.25 16.68 1.44
CA LEU A 58 -9.67 16.95 2.76
C LEU A 58 -10.52 16.33 3.87
N ALA A 59 -11.84 16.49 3.83
CA ALA A 59 -12.74 15.87 4.81
C ALA A 59 -12.63 14.35 4.77
N SER A 60 -12.60 13.74 3.59
CA SER A 60 -12.40 12.30 3.41
C SER A 60 -11.04 11.86 3.96
N HIS A 61 -9.98 12.65 3.74
CA HIS A 61 -8.66 12.34 4.28
C HIS A 61 -8.63 12.43 5.81
N VAL A 62 -9.25 13.46 6.40
CA VAL A 62 -9.38 13.60 7.85
C VAL A 62 -10.17 12.43 8.43
N GLN A 63 -11.30 12.07 7.80
CA GLN A 63 -12.11 10.93 8.22
C GLN A 63 -11.34 9.60 8.13
N LEU A 64 -10.51 9.41 7.10
CA LEU A 64 -9.59 8.27 7.02
C LEU A 64 -8.61 8.25 8.19
N GLN A 65 -7.94 9.37 8.49
CA GLN A 65 -6.96 9.39 9.60
C GLN A 65 -7.63 9.13 10.95
N VAL A 66 -8.82 9.72 11.17
CA VAL A 66 -9.62 9.49 12.38
C VAL A 66 -10.08 8.02 12.45
N GLY A 67 -10.54 7.45 11.34
CA GLY A 67 -10.93 6.04 11.23
C GLY A 67 -9.78 5.10 11.57
N VAL A 68 -8.61 5.32 10.96
CA VAL A 68 -7.38 4.55 11.22
C VAL A 68 -7.02 4.61 12.70
N TRP A 69 -7.07 5.80 13.31
CA TRP A 69 -6.78 5.96 14.73
C TRP A 69 -7.79 5.22 15.63
N LEU A 70 -9.09 5.37 15.36
CA LEU A 70 -10.15 4.74 16.14
C LEU A 70 -10.07 3.21 16.06
N GLU A 71 -9.94 2.66 14.85
CA GLU A 71 -9.87 1.23 14.62
C GLU A 71 -8.58 0.64 15.19
N SER A 72 -7.43 1.33 15.08
CA SER A 72 -6.18 0.87 15.69
C SER A 72 -6.27 0.76 17.21
N ARG A 73 -7.01 1.68 17.86
CA ARG A 73 -7.27 1.62 19.30
C ARG A 73 -8.25 0.51 19.68
N ARG A 74 -9.24 0.24 18.83
CA ARG A 74 -10.18 -0.90 19.03
C ARG A 74 -9.43 -2.22 18.96
N GLU A 75 -8.61 -2.39 17.92
CA GLU A 75 -7.80 -3.59 17.73
C GLU A 75 -6.82 -3.80 18.89
N GLY A 76 -6.12 -2.74 19.32
CA GLY A 76 -5.21 -2.85 20.46
C GLY A 76 -5.89 -3.25 21.77
N ARG A 77 -7.11 -2.73 22.04
CA ARG A 77 -7.90 -3.16 23.20
C ARG A 77 -8.35 -4.62 23.08
N ALA A 78 -8.77 -5.04 21.88
CA ALA A 78 -9.20 -6.42 21.64
C ALA A 78 -8.03 -7.41 21.81
N ALA A 79 -6.86 -7.10 21.26
CA ALA A 79 -5.65 -7.90 21.42
C ALA A 79 -5.21 -8.01 22.88
N GLN A 80 -5.24 -6.89 23.63
CA GLN A 80 -4.93 -6.89 25.06
C GLN A 80 -5.92 -7.74 25.86
N ALA A 81 -7.22 -7.65 25.57
CA ALA A 81 -8.26 -8.47 26.20
C ALA A 81 -8.09 -9.97 25.90
N ALA A 82 -7.55 -10.31 24.72
CA ALA A 82 -7.23 -11.69 24.33
C ALA A 82 -5.87 -12.20 24.86
N GLY A 83 -5.13 -11.38 25.63
CA GLY A 83 -3.81 -11.75 26.15
C GLY A 83 -2.70 -11.76 25.08
N HIS A 84 -2.92 -11.12 23.93
CA HIS A 84 -1.93 -11.01 22.87
C HIS A 84 -1.13 -9.70 22.98
N PRO A 85 0.21 -9.75 22.87
CA PRO A 85 1.03 -8.54 22.78
C PRO A 85 0.60 -7.65 21.60
N TYR A 86 0.24 -6.41 21.90
CA TYR A 86 -0.07 -5.35 20.92
C TYR A 86 0.77 -4.10 21.22
N ALA A 87 2.07 -4.31 21.37
CA ALA A 87 3.02 -3.22 21.62
C ALA A 87 3.46 -2.56 20.32
N LYS A 88 3.89 -1.30 20.41
CA LYS A 88 4.45 -0.55 19.28
C LYS A 88 5.59 -1.34 18.64
N GLY A 89 5.49 -1.59 17.34
CA GLY A 89 6.52 -2.27 16.56
C GLY A 89 6.37 -3.79 16.48
N THR A 90 5.42 -4.39 17.21
CA THR A 90 5.07 -5.82 17.02
C THR A 90 4.59 -6.06 15.60
N ARG A 91 4.86 -7.26 15.08
CA ARG A 91 4.43 -7.68 13.76
C ARG A 91 2.91 -7.77 13.68
N ARG A 92 2.25 -8.20 14.75
CA ARG A 92 0.79 -8.14 14.90
C ARG A 92 0.23 -6.73 14.71
N MET A 93 0.75 -5.73 15.45
CA MET A 93 0.31 -4.34 15.30
C MET A 93 0.58 -3.80 13.90
N LYS A 94 1.76 -4.07 13.33
CA LYS A 94 2.13 -3.62 11.98
C LYS A 94 1.19 -4.19 10.92
N LYS A 95 0.86 -5.48 11.01
CA LYS A 95 -0.14 -6.14 10.15
C LYS A 95 -1.52 -5.49 10.30
N ALA A 96 -1.99 -5.34 11.53
CA ALA A 96 -3.29 -4.75 11.81
C ALA A 96 -3.39 -3.33 11.26
N LEU A 97 -2.37 -2.50 11.50
CA LEU A 97 -2.33 -1.13 11.02
C LEU A 97 -2.43 -1.07 9.49
N MET A 98 -1.67 -1.92 8.78
CA MET A 98 -1.77 -2.06 7.32
C MET A 98 -3.20 -2.40 6.88
N GLU A 99 -3.83 -3.39 7.50
CA GLU A 99 -5.19 -3.82 7.14
C GLU A 99 -6.23 -2.74 7.41
N ILE A 100 -6.07 -2.01 8.53
CA ILE A 100 -6.92 -0.86 8.87
C ILE A 100 -6.75 0.25 7.84
N PHE A 101 -5.52 0.58 7.43
CA PHE A 101 -5.27 1.55 6.37
C PHE A 101 -5.97 1.16 5.07
N ALA A 102 -5.84 -0.10 4.63
CA ALA A 102 -6.51 -0.58 3.42
C ALA A 102 -8.04 -0.49 3.52
N LYS A 103 -8.60 -0.90 4.66
CA LYS A 103 -10.05 -0.85 4.94
C LYS A 103 -10.59 0.58 4.88
N GLU A 104 -9.97 1.50 5.61
CA GLU A 104 -10.43 2.89 5.66
C GLU A 104 -10.19 3.62 4.33
N ALA A 105 -9.12 3.27 3.60
CA ALA A 105 -8.90 3.79 2.26
C ALA A 105 -10.07 3.46 1.31
N LEU A 106 -10.50 2.19 1.31
CA LEU A 106 -11.66 1.77 0.53
C LEU A 106 -12.94 2.44 1.00
N ARG A 107 -13.14 2.56 2.32
CA ARG A 107 -14.35 3.17 2.90
C ARG A 107 -14.53 4.62 2.47
N PHE A 108 -13.46 5.39 2.43
CA PHE A 108 -13.50 6.81 2.10
C PHE A 108 -13.06 7.11 0.67
N HIS A 109 -12.77 6.08 -0.13
CA HIS A 109 -12.24 6.19 -1.49
C HIS A 109 -11.06 7.18 -1.58
N CYS A 110 -10.22 7.20 -0.56
CA CYS A 110 -9.13 8.16 -0.42
C CYS A 110 -7.89 7.55 0.22
N GLY A 111 -6.73 8.19 0.12
CA GLY A 111 -5.55 7.70 0.83
C GLY A 111 -4.24 8.38 0.45
N ASN A 112 -3.35 8.52 1.44
CA ASN A 112 -1.93 8.88 1.24
C ASN A 112 -1.10 7.67 0.75
N CYS A 113 0.22 7.80 0.63
CA CYS A 113 1.09 6.71 0.21
C CYS A 113 0.95 5.44 1.09
N GLY A 114 0.83 5.60 2.40
CA GLY A 114 0.59 4.48 3.33
C GLY A 114 -0.72 3.76 3.07
N ALA A 115 -1.82 4.51 2.89
CA ALA A 115 -3.14 3.94 2.60
C ALA A 115 -3.20 3.24 1.23
N GLN A 116 -2.66 3.88 0.18
CA GLN A 116 -2.67 3.31 -1.17
C GLN A 116 -1.81 2.04 -1.25
N SER A 117 -0.61 2.06 -0.65
CA SER A 117 0.28 0.89 -0.62
C SER A 117 -0.28 -0.24 0.25
N ALA A 118 -0.90 0.08 1.39
CA ALA A 118 -1.61 -0.92 2.19
C ALA A 118 -2.74 -1.61 1.40
N LEU A 119 -3.52 -0.85 0.64
CA LEU A 119 -4.57 -1.42 -0.19
C LEU A 119 -4.01 -2.33 -1.29
N ALA A 120 -2.94 -1.92 -1.97
CA ALA A 120 -2.26 -2.77 -2.93
C ALA A 120 -1.75 -4.06 -2.27
N PHE A 121 -1.13 -3.96 -1.10
CA PHE A 121 -0.62 -5.12 -0.36
C PHE A 121 -1.73 -6.12 -0.04
N VAL A 122 -2.83 -5.65 0.56
CA VAL A 122 -3.97 -6.50 0.92
C VAL A 122 -4.55 -7.16 -0.33
N ARG A 123 -4.67 -6.43 -1.44
CA ARG A 123 -5.19 -6.98 -2.69
C ARG A 123 -4.26 -8.06 -3.28
N LEU A 124 -2.95 -7.83 -3.30
CA LEU A 124 -1.94 -8.82 -3.73
C LEU A 124 -2.01 -10.10 -2.88
N ARG A 125 -2.11 -9.94 -1.56
CA ARG A 125 -2.20 -11.03 -0.60
C ARG A 125 -3.51 -11.81 -0.73
N ASP A 126 -4.65 -11.12 -0.73
CA ASP A 126 -5.95 -11.75 -0.51
C ASP A 126 -6.61 -12.22 -1.80
N TYR A 127 -6.39 -11.54 -2.92
CA TYR A 127 -6.97 -11.91 -4.21
C TYR A 127 -5.99 -12.65 -5.10
N TRP A 128 -4.79 -12.10 -5.32
CA TRP A 128 -3.82 -12.71 -6.24
C TRP A 128 -2.96 -13.79 -5.59
N LYS A 129 -2.96 -13.90 -4.26
CA LYS A 129 -2.18 -14.90 -3.51
C LYS A 129 -0.71 -14.90 -3.94
N VAL A 130 -0.16 -13.70 -4.10
CA VAL A 130 1.24 -13.48 -4.50
C VAL A 130 2.07 -13.23 -3.26
N PHE A 131 3.22 -13.91 -3.20
CA PHE A 131 4.17 -13.87 -2.09
C PHE A 131 5.60 -14.09 -2.63
N PRO A 132 6.64 -13.69 -1.88
CA PRO A 132 6.58 -12.87 -0.67
C PRO A 132 6.18 -11.42 -0.96
N LEU A 133 5.63 -10.73 0.06
CA LEU A 133 5.27 -9.32 0.00
C LEU A 133 5.91 -8.55 1.14
N ASP A 134 6.49 -7.40 0.83
CA ASP A 134 6.97 -6.43 1.80
C ASP A 134 6.19 -5.12 1.67
N TRP A 135 5.69 -4.63 2.79
CA TRP A 135 5.20 -3.27 2.93
C TRP A 135 6.33 -2.45 3.54
N VAL A 136 6.85 -1.52 2.74
CA VAL A 136 8.05 -0.74 3.07
C VAL A 136 7.72 0.73 3.11
N GLN A 137 8.46 1.45 3.94
CA GLN A 137 8.46 2.91 3.94
C GLN A 137 9.89 3.43 3.81
N VAL A 138 10.02 4.66 3.39
CA VAL A 138 11.27 5.38 3.53
C VAL A 138 11.46 5.75 4.99
N LYS A 139 12.71 5.63 5.47
CA LYS A 139 13.06 6.00 6.83
C LYS A 139 12.69 7.47 7.08
N ASN A 140 12.01 7.73 8.19
CA ASN A 140 11.39 9.01 8.55
C ASN A 140 10.07 9.32 7.80
N GLY A 141 9.48 8.34 7.12
CA GLY A 141 8.05 8.32 6.76
C GLY A 141 7.64 9.20 5.58
N ASP A 142 8.57 9.63 4.71
CA ASP A 142 8.23 10.50 3.58
C ASP A 142 7.47 9.79 2.46
N HIS A 143 7.51 8.45 2.41
CA HIS A 143 6.89 7.65 1.34
C HIS A 143 6.73 6.17 1.70
N GLY A 144 5.72 5.49 1.14
CA GLY A 144 5.45 4.06 1.37
C GLY A 144 4.93 3.34 0.13
N PHE A 145 5.37 2.09 -0.06
CA PHE A 145 5.08 1.27 -1.25
C PHE A 145 5.17 -0.23 -0.94
N VAL A 146 4.84 -1.08 -1.93
CA VAL A 146 4.88 -2.55 -1.81
C VAL A 146 5.99 -3.12 -2.67
N VAL A 147 6.71 -4.10 -2.14
CA VAL A 147 7.69 -4.89 -2.88
C VAL A 147 7.21 -6.33 -2.96
N ILE A 148 7.30 -6.92 -4.15
CA ILE A 148 6.83 -8.27 -4.44
C ILE A 148 8.04 -9.11 -4.82
N GLY A 149 8.18 -10.30 -4.23
CA GLY A 149 9.21 -11.24 -4.65
C GLY A 149 10.62 -10.95 -4.14
N ARG A 150 10.78 -10.07 -3.15
CA ARG A 150 12.09 -9.83 -2.54
C ARG A 150 12.52 -11.04 -1.71
N ASP A 151 13.74 -11.52 -1.95
CA ASP A 151 14.39 -12.55 -1.14
C ASP A 151 14.59 -12.06 0.30
N ALA A 152 14.20 -12.91 1.27
CA ALA A 152 14.28 -12.61 2.70
C ALA A 152 15.73 -12.40 3.18
N HIS A 153 16.72 -12.97 2.48
CA HIS A 153 18.13 -12.92 2.85
C HIS A 153 18.83 -11.61 2.45
N THR A 154 18.16 -10.74 1.68
CA THR A 154 18.71 -9.43 1.29
C THR A 154 18.39 -8.37 2.34
N ASP A 155 19.20 -7.31 2.41
CA ASP A 155 18.98 -6.22 3.36
C ASP A 155 17.75 -5.38 2.99
N PRO A 156 16.66 -5.39 3.78
CA PRO A 156 15.45 -4.64 3.46
C PRO A 156 15.62 -3.12 3.48
N SER A 157 16.71 -2.59 4.03
CA SER A 157 16.99 -1.15 4.03
C SER A 157 17.75 -0.67 2.79
N ASN A 158 18.26 -1.62 1.99
CA ASN A 158 19.15 -1.37 0.86
C ASN A 158 18.71 -2.11 -0.41
N MET A 159 18.00 -1.40 -1.29
CA MET A 159 17.51 -1.93 -2.57
C MET A 159 18.61 -2.47 -3.50
N ALA A 160 19.86 -2.01 -3.35
CA ALA A 160 20.96 -2.52 -4.16
C ALA A 160 21.22 -4.02 -3.89
N THR A 161 20.90 -4.50 -2.69
CA THR A 161 21.09 -5.91 -2.30
C THR A 161 19.94 -6.82 -2.74
N TRP A 162 18.81 -6.26 -3.18
CA TRP A 162 17.63 -7.05 -3.54
C TRP A 162 17.84 -7.78 -4.87
N ASN A 163 17.20 -8.95 -4.98
CA ASN A 163 17.21 -9.79 -6.18
C ASN A 163 16.53 -9.11 -7.38
N ASP A 164 16.94 -9.49 -8.59
CA ASP A 164 16.50 -8.83 -9.83
C ASP A 164 15.02 -9.09 -10.16
N ASP A 165 14.46 -10.20 -9.68
CA ASP A 165 13.06 -10.56 -9.89
C ASP A 165 12.09 -9.75 -9.04
N ALA A 166 12.58 -9.00 -8.06
CA ALA A 166 11.74 -8.21 -7.19
C ALA A 166 11.12 -7.02 -7.94
N ILE A 167 9.82 -6.82 -7.72
CA ILE A 167 9.04 -5.76 -8.35
C ILE A 167 8.55 -4.77 -7.29
N VAL A 168 8.72 -3.48 -7.56
CA VAL A 168 8.10 -2.40 -6.79
C VAL A 168 6.74 -2.09 -7.38
N CYS A 169 5.71 -2.12 -6.53
CA CYS A 169 4.38 -1.59 -6.79
C CYS A 169 4.20 -0.33 -5.95
N ASP A 170 4.21 0.83 -6.59
CA ASP A 170 4.02 2.14 -5.94
C ASP A 170 2.78 2.82 -6.52
N PRO A 171 1.60 2.57 -5.91
CA PRO A 171 0.37 3.20 -6.36
C PRO A 171 0.37 4.71 -6.18
N TRP A 172 1.07 5.24 -5.18
CA TRP A 172 1.12 6.68 -4.98
C TRP A 172 1.86 7.38 -6.11
N ARG A 173 2.94 6.81 -6.62
CA ARG A 173 3.63 7.40 -7.80
C ARG A 173 3.07 6.95 -9.13
N ASP A 174 2.07 6.06 -9.13
CA ASP A 174 1.48 5.47 -10.31
C ASP A 174 2.51 4.67 -11.15
N VAL A 175 3.38 3.90 -10.48
CA VAL A 175 4.44 3.14 -11.15
C VAL A 175 4.52 1.70 -10.67
N VAL A 176 4.87 0.82 -11.60
CA VAL A 176 5.30 -0.57 -11.36
C VAL A 176 6.62 -0.76 -12.08
N LEU A 177 7.70 -1.00 -11.33
CA LEU A 177 9.06 -1.10 -11.86
C LEU A 177 9.81 -2.28 -11.26
N ALA A 178 10.76 -2.84 -12.02
CA ALA A 178 11.78 -3.69 -11.44
C ALA A 178 12.59 -2.90 -10.40
N VAL A 179 13.01 -3.55 -9.32
CA VAL A 179 13.68 -2.89 -8.20
C VAL A 179 14.91 -2.09 -8.64
N LYS A 180 15.74 -2.60 -9.56
CA LYS A 180 16.93 -1.88 -10.03
C LYS A 180 16.59 -0.56 -10.72
N ALA A 181 15.54 -0.55 -11.56
CA ALA A 181 15.06 0.66 -12.21
C ALA A 181 14.47 1.65 -11.18
N TYR A 182 13.72 1.14 -10.20
CA TYR A 182 13.16 1.98 -9.13
C TYR A 182 14.26 2.58 -8.25
N ALA A 183 15.26 1.79 -7.86
CA ALA A 183 16.38 2.23 -7.02
C ALA A 183 17.25 3.30 -7.71
N ALA A 184 17.47 3.19 -9.03
CA ALA A 184 18.18 4.20 -9.80
C ALA A 184 17.48 5.58 -9.77
N ALA A 185 16.13 5.58 -9.73
CA ALA A 185 15.33 6.79 -9.63
C ALA A 185 15.12 7.26 -8.18
N TYR A 186 15.37 6.40 -7.18
CA TYR A 186 14.97 6.66 -5.80
C TYR A 186 15.97 6.12 -4.76
N ALA A 187 17.05 6.86 -4.55
CA ALA A 187 18.06 6.54 -3.55
C ALA A 187 17.68 7.08 -2.16
N LYS A 188 16.97 6.27 -1.37
CA LYS A 188 16.63 6.57 0.04
C LYS A 188 16.82 5.33 0.91
N THR A 189 17.13 5.55 2.18
CA THR A 189 17.14 4.47 3.19
C THR A 189 15.72 4.02 3.46
N LEU A 190 15.49 2.71 3.41
CA LEU A 190 14.17 2.14 3.64
C LEU A 190 14.04 1.48 5.02
N GLU A 191 12.80 1.33 5.45
CA GLU A 191 12.38 0.58 6.62
C GLU A 191 11.34 -0.45 6.20
N LEU A 192 11.58 -1.72 6.52
CA LEU A 192 10.59 -2.77 6.37
C LEU A 192 9.56 -2.67 7.50
N ILE A 193 8.32 -2.33 7.13
CA ILE A 193 7.23 -2.22 8.08
C ILE A 193 6.63 -3.58 8.33
N TYR A 194 6.23 -4.28 7.28
CA TYR A 194 5.62 -5.60 7.41
C TYR A 194 6.04 -6.49 6.26
N ARG A 195 6.30 -7.77 6.56
CA ARG A 195 6.57 -8.82 5.57
C ARG A 195 5.58 -9.95 5.73
N GLN A 196 5.14 -10.49 4.60
CA GLN A 196 4.28 -11.67 4.49
C GLN A 196 4.94 -12.67 3.55
N GLU A 197 5.37 -13.81 4.07
CA GLU A 197 6.10 -14.83 3.29
C GLU A 197 5.17 -15.77 2.52
N SER A 198 3.98 -16.04 3.07
CA SER A 198 3.03 -17.00 2.49
C SER A 198 1.61 -16.73 2.99
N ALA A 199 0.60 -17.41 2.43
CA ALA A 199 -0.78 -17.27 2.89
C ALA A 199 -1.01 -17.72 4.36
N SER A 200 -0.22 -18.69 4.84
CA SER A 200 -0.30 -19.24 6.20
C SER A 200 0.51 -18.47 7.23
N ASP A 201 1.24 -17.44 6.81
CA ASP A 201 2.13 -16.69 7.67
C ASP A 201 1.35 -15.71 8.55
N VAL A 202 1.07 -16.12 9.79
CA VAL A 202 0.33 -15.34 10.78
C VAL A 202 1.29 -14.86 11.88
N PRO A 203 1.23 -13.59 12.32
CA PRO A 203 2.01 -13.11 13.46
C PRO A 203 1.74 -13.95 14.72
N LYS A 204 2.82 -14.51 15.28
CA LYS A 204 2.81 -15.35 16.50
C LYS A 204 3.20 -14.57 17.76
N ASP A 205 3.70 -13.36 17.58
CA ASP A 205 4.02 -12.41 18.64
C ASP A 205 2.75 -11.79 19.25
#